data_AF-A0A7C2KPV0-F1
#
_entry.id   AF-A0A7C2KPV0-F1
#
_cell.length_a   1.000
_cell.length_b   1.000
_cell.length_c   1.000
_cell.angle_alpha   90.00
_cell.angle_beta   90.00
_cell.angle_gamma   90.00
#
_symmetry.space_group_name_H-M   'P 1'
#
loop_
_entity.id
_entity.type
_entity.pdbx_description
1 polymer ?
#
loop_
_entity_poly.entity_id
_entity_poly.type
_entity_poly.pdbx_seq_one_letter_code
_entity_poly.pdbx_strand_id
1 'polypeptide(L)'
;MRMVATRLHTTNDTLKINVDHVREWCEHVLNYCDLLIVVVDRHYFEATKDILYGFGEKIKLFYIDPWISYTQPLNMMVEKALSLGAKELLFQSIEVTISLEDMERLEKHLDGNTLVVGARLCEGHGDEGETCKLDGWTTPWNTLAIWNLSKLSLTGFLSVSSGNYENVPGGVEEVVTISLLQRLKPYSMNAKVIQLDSVEWDTEWSSEERQAYHEMKMASKDERAKIQLAALGVEAGDVIFVKDNND
;
A
#
# COMPACT_ATOMS: atom_id res chain seq x y z
N MET A 1 19.22 2.84 2.57
CA MET A 1 18.72 1.83 1.62
C MET A 1 17.23 2.03 1.52
N ARG A 2 16.78 2.57 0.39
CA ARG A 2 15.38 2.81 0.08
C ARG A 2 14.78 1.56 -0.54
N MET A 3 13.72 1.06 0.09
CA MET A 3 13.04 -0.15 -0.36
C MET A 3 11.62 0.15 -0.79
N VAL A 4 11.27 -0.36 -1.96
CA VAL A 4 9.91 -0.29 -2.51
C VAL A 4 9.39 -1.73 -2.61
N ALA A 5 8.09 -1.90 -2.41
CA ALA A 5 7.44 -3.20 -2.41
C ALA A 5 6.10 -3.14 -3.14
N THR A 6 5.86 -4.14 -3.98
CA THR A 6 4.58 -4.32 -4.66
C THR A 6 4.15 -5.78 -4.67
N ARG A 7 2.84 -5.98 -4.81
CA ARG A 7 2.22 -7.30 -4.90
C ARG A 7 1.37 -7.39 -6.16
N LEU A 8 1.55 -8.44 -6.95
CA LEU A 8 0.82 -8.66 -8.20
C LEU A 8 0.03 -9.97 -8.11
N HIS A 9 -1.29 -9.85 -8.28
CA HIS A 9 -2.20 -10.98 -8.17
C HIS A 9 -3.40 -10.78 -9.08
N THR A 10 -3.89 -11.89 -9.64
CA THR A 10 -5.16 -11.95 -10.36
C THR A 10 -5.98 -13.12 -9.85
N THR A 11 -7.27 -12.90 -9.62
CA THR A 11 -8.25 -13.99 -9.43
C THR A 11 -8.83 -14.46 -10.77
N ASN A 12 -8.44 -13.81 -11.86
CA ASN A 12 -8.86 -14.15 -13.21
C ASN A 12 -7.68 -14.75 -13.98
N ASP A 13 -7.64 -16.07 -14.03
CA ASP A 13 -6.60 -16.86 -14.71
C ASP A 13 -6.58 -16.64 -16.23
N THR A 14 -7.65 -16.04 -16.79
CA THR A 14 -7.73 -15.68 -18.21
C THR A 14 -7.23 -14.26 -18.51
N LEU A 15 -6.97 -13.45 -17.48
CA LEU A 15 -6.48 -12.10 -17.65
C LEU A 15 -5.08 -12.15 -18.29
N LYS A 16 -4.94 -11.54 -19.46
CA LYS A 16 -3.64 -11.38 -20.08
C LYS A 16 -2.83 -10.33 -19.32
N ILE A 17 -1.76 -10.76 -18.68
CA ILE A 17 -0.84 -9.88 -17.96
C ILE A 17 -0.04 -9.04 -18.96
N ASN A 18 -0.08 -7.72 -18.80
CA ASN A 18 0.74 -6.80 -19.58
C ASN A 18 2.17 -6.77 -18.99
N VAL A 19 3.04 -7.64 -19.52
CA VAL A 19 4.42 -7.78 -19.06
C VAL A 19 5.25 -6.53 -19.32
N ASP A 20 4.97 -5.81 -20.41
CA ASP A 20 5.70 -4.58 -20.75
C ASP A 20 5.42 -3.46 -19.74
N HIS A 21 4.16 -3.30 -19.34
CA HIS A 21 3.78 -2.36 -18.26
C HIS A 21 4.48 -2.69 -16.93
N VAL A 22 4.59 -3.98 -16.56
CA VAL A 22 5.33 -4.39 -15.36
C VAL A 22 6.82 -4.04 -15.48
N ARG A 23 7.42 -4.22 -16.66
CA ARG A 23 8.83 -3.85 -16.92
C ARG A 23 9.04 -2.35 -16.79
N GLU A 24 8.21 -1.55 -17.48
CA GLU A 24 8.29 -0.09 -17.48
C GLU A 24 8.12 0.47 -16.06
N TRP A 25 7.17 -0.06 -15.29
CA TRP A 25 7.00 0.32 -13.89
C TRP A 25 8.23 -0.05 -13.03
N CYS A 26 8.82 -1.23 -13.23
CA CYS A 26 10.04 -1.59 -12.52
C CYS A 26 11.21 -0.66 -12.86
N GLU A 27 11.40 -0.32 -14.14
CA GLU A 27 12.42 0.64 -14.59
C GLU A 27 12.20 2.01 -13.96
N HIS A 28 10.95 2.46 -13.89
CA HIS A 28 10.57 3.72 -13.25
C HIS A 28 10.92 3.75 -11.77
N VAL A 29 10.50 2.73 -11.01
CA VAL A 29 10.70 2.65 -9.56
C VAL A 29 12.19 2.53 -9.19
N LEU A 30 12.97 1.83 -10.02
CA LEU A 30 14.42 1.69 -9.84
C LEU A 30 15.20 3.00 -10.03
N ASN A 31 14.57 4.09 -10.48
CA ASN A 31 15.20 5.42 -10.51
C ASN A 31 15.34 6.04 -9.12
N TYR A 32 14.51 5.63 -8.15
CA TYR A 32 14.58 6.13 -6.78
C TYR A 32 14.83 5.05 -5.75
N CYS A 33 14.59 3.76 -6.01
CA CYS A 33 14.81 2.71 -5.02
C CYS A 33 16.15 1.97 -5.17
N ASP A 34 16.73 1.55 -4.05
CA ASP A 34 17.93 0.70 -4.04
C ASP A 34 17.57 -0.78 -4.25
N LEU A 35 16.39 -1.19 -3.77
CA LEU A 35 15.90 -2.56 -3.84
C LEU A 35 14.38 -2.60 -3.94
N LEU A 36 13.87 -3.28 -4.97
CA LEU A 36 12.46 -3.51 -5.19
C LEU A 36 12.08 -4.94 -4.81
N ILE A 37 11.12 -5.10 -3.89
CA ILE A 37 10.50 -6.40 -3.58
C ILE A 37 9.24 -6.54 -4.44
N VAL A 38 9.15 -7.63 -5.20
CA VAL A 38 7.94 -7.96 -5.97
C VAL A 38 7.42 -9.30 -5.48
N VAL A 39 6.22 -9.31 -4.92
CA VAL A 39 5.51 -10.53 -4.53
C VAL A 39 4.46 -10.85 -5.56
N VAL A 40 4.44 -12.08 -6.07
CA VAL A 40 3.52 -12.49 -7.13
C VAL A 40 2.77 -13.76 -6.76
N ASP A 41 1.57 -13.91 -7.30
CA ASP A 41 0.92 -15.21 -7.40
C ASP A 41 1.51 -16.07 -8.54
N ARG A 42 0.89 -17.22 -8.82
CA ARG A 42 1.38 -18.17 -9.82
C ARG A 42 1.29 -17.63 -11.23
N HIS A 43 0.19 -16.96 -11.55
CA HIS A 43 -0.07 -16.45 -12.89
C HIS A 43 0.91 -15.32 -13.23
N TYR A 44 1.11 -14.38 -12.30
CA TYR A 44 2.12 -13.34 -12.44
C TYR A 44 3.54 -13.89 -12.44
N PHE A 45 3.84 -14.89 -11.62
CA PHE A 45 5.17 -15.50 -11.65
C PHE A 45 5.49 -16.07 -13.03
N GLU A 46 4.61 -16.90 -13.60
CA GLU A 46 4.84 -17.50 -14.91
C GLU A 46 4.95 -16.46 -16.03
N ALA A 47 4.17 -15.36 -15.94
CA ALA A 47 4.20 -14.30 -16.94
C ALA A 47 5.42 -13.36 -16.83
N THR A 48 5.93 -13.11 -15.62
CA THR A 48 6.89 -12.01 -15.37
C THR A 48 8.27 -12.45 -14.86
N LYS A 49 8.46 -13.71 -14.46
CA LYS A 49 9.74 -14.16 -13.84
C LYS A 49 10.97 -13.83 -14.68
N ASP A 50 10.94 -14.05 -15.99
CA ASP A 50 12.11 -13.84 -16.85
C ASP A 50 12.49 -12.36 -16.95
N ILE A 51 11.50 -11.46 -17.06
CA ILE A 51 11.76 -10.03 -17.08
C ILE A 51 12.28 -9.55 -15.72
N LEU A 52 11.71 -10.04 -14.61
CA LEU A 52 12.06 -9.62 -13.26
C LEU A 52 13.45 -10.13 -12.86
N TYR A 53 13.82 -11.35 -13.26
CA TYR A 53 15.18 -11.86 -13.11
C TYR A 53 16.20 -11.09 -13.95
N GLY A 54 15.79 -10.50 -15.07
CA GLY A 54 16.63 -9.63 -15.91
C GLY A 54 17.19 -8.41 -15.16
N PHE A 55 16.51 -7.94 -14.11
CA PHE A 55 16.99 -6.82 -13.27
C PHE A 55 18.04 -7.23 -12.23
N GLY A 56 18.36 -8.53 -12.12
CA GLY A 56 19.41 -9.04 -11.24
C GLY A 56 19.12 -8.75 -9.76
N GLU A 57 20.13 -8.27 -9.03
CA GLU A 57 20.03 -8.10 -7.58
C GLU A 57 19.14 -6.94 -7.12
N LYS A 58 18.79 -6.01 -8.04
CA LYS A 58 17.94 -4.84 -7.77
C LYS A 58 16.48 -5.21 -7.51
N ILE A 59 16.03 -6.37 -7.97
CA ILE A 59 14.68 -6.89 -7.72
C ILE A 59 14.76 -8.20 -6.94
N LYS A 60 13.99 -8.31 -5.87
CA LYS A 60 13.74 -9.56 -5.15
C LYS A 60 12.33 -10.04 -5.45
N LEU A 61 12.25 -11.04 -6.33
CA LEU A 61 11.00 -11.72 -6.69
C LEU A 61 10.67 -12.82 -5.67
N PHE A 62 9.45 -12.79 -5.15
CA PHE A 62 8.91 -13.85 -4.31
C PHE A 62 7.59 -14.34 -4.88
N TYR A 63 7.41 -15.65 -4.80
CA TYR A 63 6.21 -16.33 -5.24
C TYR A 63 5.46 -16.89 -4.03
N ILE A 64 4.15 -16.65 -3.96
CA ILE A 64 3.27 -17.17 -2.92
C ILE A 64 2.26 -18.13 -3.55
N ASP A 65 2.21 -19.35 -3.03
CA ASP A 65 1.26 -20.38 -3.44
C ASP A 65 0.89 -21.31 -2.28
N PRO A 66 -0.40 -21.44 -1.93
CA PRO A 66 -1.51 -20.67 -2.48
C PRO A 66 -1.45 -19.18 -2.07
N TRP A 67 -1.90 -18.28 -2.95
CA TRP A 67 -2.25 -16.91 -2.57
C TRP A 67 -3.56 -16.93 -1.80
N ILE A 68 -3.52 -16.75 -0.49
CA ILE A 68 -4.69 -17.02 0.36
C ILE A 68 -5.53 -15.79 0.66
N SER A 69 -4.96 -14.58 0.63
CA SER A 69 -5.66 -13.36 1.08
C SER A 69 -4.87 -12.07 0.85
N TYR A 70 -5.41 -10.95 1.32
CA TYR A 70 -4.79 -9.63 1.27
C TYR A 70 -3.54 -9.50 2.16
N THR A 71 -3.58 -9.89 3.43
CA THR A 71 -2.49 -9.52 4.36
C THR A 71 -1.25 -10.41 4.26
N GLN A 72 -1.41 -11.65 3.79
CA GLN A 72 -0.30 -12.59 3.59
C GLN A 72 0.86 -12.00 2.75
N PRO A 73 0.63 -11.52 1.51
CA PRO A 73 1.71 -10.93 0.70
C PRO A 73 2.30 -9.66 1.33
N LEU A 74 1.49 -8.86 2.02
CA LEU A 74 1.98 -7.63 2.68
C LEU A 74 2.93 -7.94 3.82
N ASN A 75 2.53 -8.86 4.71
CA ASN A 75 3.35 -9.27 5.84
C ASN A 75 4.63 -9.98 5.35
N MET A 76 4.57 -10.72 4.25
CA MET A 76 5.78 -11.28 3.63
C MET A 76 6.76 -10.17 3.22
N MET A 77 6.27 -9.10 2.58
CA MET A 77 7.11 -7.95 2.19
C MET A 77 7.69 -7.22 3.41
N VAL A 78 6.89 -7.03 4.46
CA VAL A 78 7.35 -6.42 5.73
C VAL A 78 8.46 -7.25 6.37
N GLU A 79 8.24 -8.55 6.58
CA GLU A 79 9.23 -9.47 7.15
C GLU A 79 10.50 -9.51 6.30
N LYS A 80 10.35 -9.49 4.97
CA LYS A 80 11.50 -9.50 4.09
C LYS A 80 12.31 -8.21 4.18
N ALA A 81 11.65 -7.05 4.18
CA ALA A 81 12.33 -5.76 4.33
C ALA A 81 13.07 -5.68 5.67
N LEU A 82 12.44 -6.13 6.77
CA LEU A 82 13.08 -6.23 8.09
C LEU A 82 14.31 -7.13 8.08
N SER A 83 14.22 -8.31 7.43
CA SER A 83 15.35 -9.25 7.32
C SER A 83 16.57 -8.66 6.59
N LEU A 84 16.35 -7.62 5.78
CA LEU A 84 17.37 -6.89 5.03
C LEU A 84 17.84 -5.62 5.75
N GLY A 85 17.36 -5.38 6.98
CA GLY A 85 17.73 -4.22 7.80
C GLY A 85 17.07 -2.91 7.36
N ALA A 86 15.98 -2.98 6.60
CA ALA A 86 15.22 -1.79 6.22
C ALA A 86 14.59 -1.14 7.46
N LYS A 87 14.61 0.20 7.49
CA LYS A 87 13.91 0.99 8.52
C LYS A 87 12.52 1.43 8.05
N GLU A 88 12.36 1.52 6.74
CA GLU A 88 11.20 2.08 6.07
C GLU A 88 10.90 1.23 4.84
N LEU A 89 9.62 1.19 4.45
CA LEU A 89 9.16 0.47 3.26
C LEU A 89 8.08 1.27 2.56
N LEU A 90 8.30 1.59 1.29
CA LEU A 90 7.28 2.17 0.42
C LEU A 90 6.47 1.04 -0.21
N PHE A 91 5.17 0.98 0.06
CA PHE A 91 4.24 0.22 -0.75
C PHE A 91 3.80 1.07 -1.93
N GLN A 92 3.84 0.49 -3.13
CA GLN A 92 3.45 1.16 -4.36
C GLN A 92 2.77 0.19 -5.33
N SER A 93 1.61 0.58 -5.84
CA SER A 93 0.90 -0.14 -6.91
C SER A 93 1.62 0.07 -8.25
N ILE A 94 1.53 -0.92 -9.14
CA ILE A 94 1.96 -0.77 -10.54
C ILE A 94 1.16 0.29 -11.31
N GLU A 95 -0.02 0.64 -10.80
CA GLU A 95 -0.90 1.67 -11.34
C GLU A 95 -0.44 3.10 -10.99
N VAL A 96 0.62 3.26 -10.19
CA VAL A 96 1.08 4.59 -9.75
C VAL A 96 2.55 4.81 -10.07
N THR A 97 2.82 5.97 -10.68
CA THR A 97 4.16 6.52 -10.90
C THR A 97 4.30 7.85 -10.16
N ILE A 98 5.50 8.10 -9.64
CA ILE A 98 5.90 9.36 -8.99
C ILE A 98 7.32 9.74 -9.34
N SER A 99 7.67 11.02 -9.22
CA SER A 99 9.04 11.51 -9.30
C SER A 99 9.89 11.14 -8.07
N LEU A 100 11.22 11.28 -8.20
CA LEU A 100 12.13 11.14 -7.05
C LEU A 100 11.85 12.22 -6.01
N GLU A 101 11.57 13.44 -6.44
CA GLU A 101 11.27 14.59 -5.57
C GLU A 101 10.04 14.32 -4.70
N ASP A 102 8.95 13.80 -5.28
CA ASP A 102 7.74 13.46 -4.54
C ASP A 102 7.94 12.28 -3.57
N MET A 103 8.79 11.32 -3.96
CA MET A 103 9.18 10.24 -3.06
C MET A 103 9.97 10.83 -1.86
N GLU A 104 10.90 11.76 -2.09
CA GLU A 104 11.66 12.43 -1.01
C GLU A 104 10.74 13.28 -0.11
N ARG A 105 9.66 13.86 -0.67
CA ARG A 105 8.61 14.53 0.12
C ARG A 105 7.89 13.56 1.06
N LEU A 106 7.52 12.35 0.59
CA LEU A 106 6.95 11.32 1.47
C LEU A 106 7.91 10.97 2.62
N GLU A 107 9.20 10.78 2.33
CA GLU A 107 10.23 10.50 3.34
C GLU A 107 10.38 11.64 4.36
N LYS A 108 10.39 12.90 3.90
CA LYS A 108 10.49 14.10 4.76
C LYS A 108 9.38 14.16 5.82
N HIS A 109 8.18 13.67 5.50
CA HIS A 109 7.05 13.65 6.44
C HIS A 109 7.03 12.44 7.38
N LEU A 110 7.84 11.40 7.13
CA LEU A 110 7.93 10.19 7.95
C LEU A 110 8.89 10.40 9.15
N ASP A 111 8.48 11.23 10.10
CA ASP A 111 9.26 11.51 11.30
C ASP A 111 9.19 10.39 12.37
N GLY A 112 9.92 10.56 13.48
CA GLY A 112 9.98 9.59 14.58
C GLY A 112 8.64 9.31 15.29
N ASN A 113 7.63 10.17 15.13
CA ASN A 113 6.28 10.00 15.67
C ASN A 113 5.29 9.47 14.62
N THR A 114 5.74 9.27 13.38
CA THR A 114 4.89 8.90 12.25
C THR A 114 5.00 7.40 11.97
N LEU A 115 3.84 6.74 11.87
CA LEU A 115 3.71 5.35 11.46
C LEU A 115 3.76 5.22 9.95
N VAL A 116 3.01 6.07 9.25
CA VAL A 116 2.81 5.98 7.81
C VAL A 116 2.54 7.36 7.22
N VAL A 117 3.06 7.58 6.01
CA VAL A 117 2.73 8.72 5.15
C VAL A 117 2.25 8.17 3.81
N GLY A 118 1.06 8.54 3.38
CA GLY A 118 0.50 8.20 2.06
C GLY A 118 0.37 9.42 1.17
N ALA A 119 0.32 9.17 -0.13
CA ALA A 119 -0.07 10.17 -1.10
C ALA A 119 -1.59 10.32 -1.18
N ARG A 120 -2.06 11.54 -1.40
CA ARG A 120 -3.44 11.83 -1.83
C ARG A 120 -3.58 11.42 -3.29
N LEU A 121 -4.42 10.42 -3.57
CA LEU A 121 -4.51 9.84 -4.92
C LEU A 121 -5.71 10.33 -5.74
N CYS A 122 -6.77 10.82 -5.11
CA CYS A 122 -7.94 11.35 -5.82
C CYS A 122 -8.64 12.46 -5.05
N GLU A 123 -9.49 13.20 -5.77
CA GLU A 123 -10.48 14.07 -5.14
C GLU A 123 -11.42 13.21 -4.26
N GLY A 124 -11.62 13.64 -3.01
CA GLY A 124 -12.42 12.88 -2.02
C GLY A 124 -11.62 11.95 -1.09
N HIS A 125 -10.30 11.80 -1.26
CA HIS A 125 -9.45 11.12 -0.26
C HIS A 125 -9.47 11.88 1.08
N GLY A 126 -9.53 13.21 1.02
CA GLY A 126 -9.66 14.12 2.15
C GLY A 126 -9.14 15.51 1.82
N ASP A 127 -9.27 16.43 2.77
CA ASP A 127 -8.98 17.85 2.61
C ASP A 127 -7.76 18.30 3.42
N GLU A 128 -6.92 19.14 2.82
CA GLU A 128 -5.66 19.57 3.43
C GLU A 128 -5.85 20.39 4.72
N GLY A 129 -5.01 20.10 5.70
CA GLY A 129 -4.99 20.76 7.01
C GLY A 129 -6.04 20.23 7.98
N GLU A 130 -6.78 19.19 7.60
CA GLU A 130 -7.76 18.55 8.46
C GLU A 130 -7.18 17.33 9.18
N THR A 131 -7.78 17.01 10.32
CA THR A 131 -7.61 15.72 10.98
C THR A 131 -8.97 15.08 11.07
N CYS A 132 -9.09 13.86 10.56
CA CYS A 132 -10.35 13.12 10.57
C CYS A 132 -10.13 11.65 10.95
N LYS A 133 -11.24 10.92 11.10
CA LYS A 133 -11.21 9.50 11.42
C LYS A 133 -10.79 8.68 10.21
N LEU A 134 -10.00 7.64 10.47
CA LEU A 134 -9.64 6.64 9.47
C LEU A 134 -10.89 5.87 9.04
N ASP A 135 -11.10 5.84 7.73
CA ASP A 135 -12.07 4.98 7.08
C ASP A 135 -11.51 4.46 5.75
N GLY A 136 -12.39 3.92 4.91
CA GLY A 136 -12.00 3.37 3.62
C GLY A 136 -11.43 4.42 2.66
N TRP A 137 -11.79 5.68 2.83
CA TRP A 137 -11.40 6.81 2.00
C TRP A 137 -10.22 7.57 2.55
N THR A 138 -10.20 7.86 3.85
CA THR A 138 -9.25 8.80 4.45
C THR A 138 -7.91 8.16 4.79
N THR A 139 -7.82 6.83 4.80
CA THR A 139 -6.59 6.12 5.16
C THR A 139 -5.46 6.35 4.13
N PRO A 140 -4.20 6.43 4.56
CA PRO A 140 -3.05 6.30 3.68
C PRO A 140 -3.09 4.93 2.99
N TRP A 141 -3.43 4.88 1.70
CA TRP A 141 -3.51 3.61 0.97
C TRP A 141 -2.13 3.09 0.60
N ASN A 142 -1.91 1.79 0.75
CA ASN A 142 -0.72 1.08 0.27
C ASN A 142 -0.54 1.15 -1.26
N THR A 143 -1.52 1.70 -1.99
CA THR A 143 -1.35 2.09 -3.38
C THR A 143 -0.16 3.03 -3.57
N LEU A 144 0.09 3.94 -2.60
CA LEU A 144 1.32 4.71 -2.49
C LEU A 144 1.48 5.23 -1.05
N ALA A 145 2.20 4.48 -0.21
CA ALA A 145 2.45 4.86 1.18
C ALA A 145 3.76 4.31 1.73
N ILE A 146 4.51 5.16 2.44
CA ILE A 146 5.76 4.80 3.13
C ILE A 146 5.49 4.54 4.60
N TRP A 147 5.99 3.41 5.10
CA TRP A 147 5.79 2.94 6.46
C TRP A 147 7.09 2.89 7.25
N ASN A 148 7.02 3.29 8.52
CA ASN A 148 8.10 3.06 9.47
C ASN A 148 8.07 1.62 9.99
N LEU A 149 9.06 0.81 9.60
CA LEU A 149 9.08 -0.63 9.90
C LEU A 149 9.31 -0.92 11.38
N SER A 150 10.00 -0.06 12.14
CA SER A 150 10.13 -0.24 13.60
C SER A 150 8.80 -0.12 14.34
N LYS A 151 7.80 0.50 13.69
CA LYS A 151 6.44 0.66 14.21
C LYS A 151 5.49 -0.38 13.63
N LEU A 152 5.48 -0.57 12.31
CA LEU A 152 4.62 -1.54 11.64
C LEU A 152 4.90 -2.98 12.10
N SER A 153 6.17 -3.33 12.35
CA SER A 153 6.57 -4.68 12.81
C SER A 153 6.05 -5.07 14.20
N LEU A 154 5.47 -4.15 14.97
CA LEU A 154 4.83 -4.50 16.24
C LEU A 154 3.62 -5.42 16.04
N THR A 155 2.99 -5.37 14.87
CA THR A 155 1.82 -6.19 14.53
C THR A 155 1.88 -6.80 13.13
N GLY A 156 2.55 -6.15 12.18
CA GLY A 156 2.27 -6.32 10.75
C GLY A 156 0.86 -5.82 10.40
N PHE A 157 0.41 -6.14 9.19
CA PHE A 157 -0.99 -6.00 8.78
C PHE A 157 -1.84 -7.10 9.42
N LEU A 158 -2.96 -6.71 10.03
CA LEU A 158 -3.76 -7.60 10.87
C LEU A 158 -4.60 -8.58 10.06
N SER A 159 -4.56 -9.87 10.42
CA SER A 159 -5.31 -10.93 9.74
C SER A 159 -6.84 -10.75 9.74
N VAL A 160 -7.38 -9.86 10.58
CA VAL A 160 -8.81 -9.48 10.52
C VAL A 160 -9.17 -8.87 9.16
N SER A 161 -8.22 -8.23 8.47
CA SER A 161 -8.40 -7.67 7.12
C SER A 161 -8.04 -8.64 5.99
N SER A 162 -7.76 -9.91 6.29
CA SER A 162 -7.49 -10.92 5.28
C SER A 162 -8.73 -11.32 4.48
N GLY A 163 -9.93 -11.18 5.06
CA GLY A 163 -11.17 -11.72 4.49
C GLY A 163 -11.40 -13.22 4.75
N ASN A 164 -10.61 -13.81 5.64
CA ASN A 164 -10.69 -15.22 6.02
C ASN A 164 -11.48 -15.46 7.33
N TYR A 165 -11.77 -14.39 8.07
CA TYR A 165 -12.55 -14.47 9.30
C TYR A 165 -14.04 -14.37 8.98
N GLU A 166 -14.85 -15.22 9.59
CA GLU A 166 -16.26 -15.38 9.24
C GLU A 166 -17.02 -14.04 9.32
N ASN A 167 -17.74 -13.70 8.26
CA ASN A 167 -18.49 -12.44 8.12
C ASN A 167 -17.65 -11.15 8.20
N VAL A 168 -16.32 -11.25 8.10
CA VAL A 168 -15.43 -10.09 8.06
C VAL A 168 -14.75 -10.02 6.69
N PRO A 169 -15.08 -9.00 5.87
CA PRO A 169 -14.53 -8.87 4.53
C PRO A 169 -13.05 -8.45 4.55
N GLY A 170 -12.32 -8.76 3.49
CA GLY A 170 -10.89 -8.42 3.36
C GLY A 170 -10.58 -7.10 2.65
N GLY A 171 -9.32 -6.67 2.72
CA GLY A 171 -8.79 -5.41 2.15
C GLY A 171 -8.92 -4.24 3.12
N VAL A 172 -8.48 -3.03 2.71
CA VAL A 172 -8.38 -1.83 3.59
C VAL A 172 -7.65 -2.11 4.90
N GLU A 173 -6.64 -2.97 4.82
CA GLU A 173 -5.81 -3.44 5.91
C GLU A 173 -5.13 -2.32 6.71
N GLU A 174 -4.94 -1.16 6.08
CA GLU A 174 -4.31 0.02 6.67
C GLU A 174 -5.16 0.56 7.82
N VAL A 175 -6.49 0.62 7.67
CA VAL A 175 -7.39 1.25 8.64
C VAL A 175 -7.25 0.61 10.01
N VAL A 176 -7.45 -0.71 10.11
CA VAL A 176 -7.39 -1.42 11.39
C VAL A 176 -5.97 -1.47 11.96
N THR A 177 -4.97 -1.57 11.10
CA THR A 177 -3.57 -1.66 11.51
C THR A 177 -3.13 -0.35 12.15
N ILE A 178 -3.40 0.78 11.48
CA ILE A 178 -3.10 2.12 12.01
C ILE A 178 -3.90 2.36 13.29
N SER A 179 -5.22 2.08 13.28
CA SER A 179 -6.09 2.32 14.42
C SER A 179 -5.64 1.55 15.68
N LEU A 180 -5.27 0.27 15.53
CA LEU A 180 -4.74 -0.52 16.63
C LEU A 180 -3.41 0.04 17.13
N LEU A 181 -2.47 0.36 16.23
CA LEU A 181 -1.16 0.87 16.63
C LEU A 181 -1.27 2.23 17.33
N GLN A 182 -2.13 3.12 16.86
CA GLN A 182 -2.45 4.36 17.55
C GLN A 182 -3.02 4.13 18.94
N ARG A 183 -3.93 3.16 19.10
CA ARG A 183 -4.45 2.79 20.43
C ARG A 183 -3.37 2.24 21.35
N LEU A 184 -2.45 1.42 20.83
CA LEU A 184 -1.35 0.84 21.60
C LEU A 184 -0.28 1.88 21.98
N LYS A 185 -0.05 2.88 21.12
CA LYS A 185 0.99 3.92 21.29
C LYS A 185 0.48 5.32 20.82
N PRO A 186 -0.40 5.97 21.60
CA PRO A 186 -1.21 7.14 21.18
C PRO A 186 -0.46 8.44 20.87
N TYR A 187 0.86 8.48 21.07
CA TYR A 187 1.68 9.69 20.84
C TYR A 187 2.83 9.46 19.85
N SER A 188 2.88 8.30 19.19
CA SER A 188 4.01 7.95 18.33
C SER A 188 3.61 7.15 17.09
N MET A 189 2.35 7.24 16.66
CA MET A 189 1.77 6.43 15.56
C MET A 189 0.94 7.29 14.60
N ASN A 190 1.39 8.51 14.31
CA ASN A 190 0.66 9.40 13.41
C ASN A 190 0.53 8.77 12.02
N ALA A 191 -0.65 8.88 11.43
CA ALA A 191 -0.88 8.62 10.01
C ALA A 191 -1.04 9.96 9.30
N LYS A 192 -0.36 10.12 8.17
CA LYS A 192 -0.38 11.35 7.39
C LYS A 192 -0.76 11.04 5.94
N VAL A 193 -1.50 11.95 5.32
CA VAL A 193 -1.70 12.01 3.87
C VAL A 193 -1.19 13.35 3.37
N ILE A 194 -0.42 13.36 2.29
CA ILE A 194 0.13 14.57 1.69
C ILE A 194 -0.25 14.66 0.22
N GLN A 195 -0.43 15.89 -0.27
CA GLN A 195 -0.57 16.16 -1.70
C GLN A 195 0.82 16.16 -2.34
N LEU A 196 0.95 15.45 -3.45
CA LEU A 196 2.16 15.38 -4.26
C LEU A 196 1.89 16.02 -5.63
N ASP A 197 2.95 16.43 -6.33
CA ASP A 197 2.81 17.26 -7.54
C ASP A 197 2.72 16.42 -8.82
N SER A 198 3.38 15.26 -8.85
CA SER A 198 3.60 14.41 -10.03
C SER A 198 3.00 13.02 -9.90
N VAL A 199 2.03 12.83 -9.00
CA VAL A 199 1.33 11.54 -8.90
C VAL A 199 0.47 11.33 -10.14
N GLU A 200 0.87 10.36 -10.93
CA GLU A 200 0.03 9.79 -11.98
C GLU A 200 -0.54 8.48 -11.47
N TRP A 201 -1.86 8.44 -11.33
CA TRP A 201 -2.60 7.22 -10.99
C TRP A 201 -3.34 6.74 -12.23
N ASP A 202 -2.78 5.75 -12.91
CA ASP A 202 -3.36 5.18 -14.11
C ASP A 202 -4.57 4.31 -13.77
N THR A 203 -5.73 4.96 -13.77
CA THR A 203 -7.04 4.31 -13.70
C THR A 203 -7.64 4.04 -15.09
N GLU A 204 -6.96 4.42 -16.19
CA GLU A 204 -7.46 4.25 -17.56
C GLU A 204 -7.31 2.80 -18.03
N TRP A 205 -8.26 1.98 -17.60
CA TRP A 205 -8.46 0.64 -18.14
C TRP A 205 -9.80 0.63 -18.86
N SER A 206 -9.74 0.58 -20.19
CA SER A 206 -10.78 0.86 -21.18
C SER A 206 -12.01 -0.08 -21.18
N SER A 207 -12.65 -0.30 -20.04
CA SER A 207 -13.99 -0.88 -19.97
C SER A 207 -14.85 -0.25 -18.89
N GLU A 208 -16.10 0.09 -19.25
CA GLU A 208 -17.15 0.56 -18.34
C GLU A 208 -17.34 -0.41 -17.15
N GLU A 209 -17.11 -1.70 -17.36
CA GLU A 209 -17.16 -2.75 -16.34
C GLU A 209 -16.13 -2.56 -15.22
N ARG A 210 -14.92 -2.09 -15.55
CA ARG A 210 -13.86 -1.88 -14.55
C ARG A 210 -14.02 -0.57 -13.80
N GLN A 211 -14.58 0.46 -14.44
CA GLN A 211 -14.99 1.69 -13.77
C GLN A 211 -16.11 1.41 -12.75
N ALA A 212 -17.16 0.69 -13.16
CA ALA A 212 -18.23 0.26 -12.25
C ALA A 212 -17.68 -0.63 -11.12
N TYR A 213 -16.74 -1.54 -11.41
CA TYR A 213 -16.06 -2.34 -10.39
C TYR A 213 -15.22 -1.48 -9.44
N HIS A 214 -14.51 -0.46 -9.93
CA HIS A 214 -13.75 0.48 -9.11
C HIS A 214 -14.70 1.27 -8.19
N GLU A 215 -15.78 1.84 -8.72
CA GLU A 215 -16.80 2.56 -7.95
C GLU A 215 -17.44 1.66 -6.88
N MET A 216 -17.82 0.42 -7.22
CA MET A 216 -18.33 -0.56 -6.26
C MET A 216 -17.28 -0.94 -5.20
N LYS A 217 -16.03 -1.15 -5.61
CA LYS A 217 -14.91 -1.48 -4.72
C LYS A 217 -14.66 -0.33 -3.73
N MET A 218 -14.70 0.90 -4.22
CA MET A 218 -14.55 2.12 -3.43
C MET A 218 -15.72 2.34 -2.48
N ALA A 219 -16.96 2.19 -2.95
CA ALA A 219 -18.17 2.29 -2.14
C ALA A 219 -18.21 1.26 -0.99
N SER A 220 -17.63 0.07 -1.18
CA SER A 220 -17.55 -0.95 -0.14
C SER A 220 -16.46 -0.70 0.91
N LYS A 221 -15.47 0.18 0.67
CA LYS A 221 -14.30 0.31 1.54
C LYS A 221 -14.68 0.72 2.97
N ASP A 222 -15.60 1.66 3.13
CA ASP A 222 -16.03 2.14 4.45
C ASP A 222 -16.73 1.07 5.26
N GLU A 223 -17.62 0.32 4.62
CA GLU A 223 -18.35 -0.75 5.29
C GLU A 223 -17.38 -1.86 5.72
N ARG A 224 -16.42 -2.22 4.85
CA ARG A 224 -15.37 -3.19 5.19
C ARG A 224 -14.54 -2.74 6.38
N ALA A 225 -14.09 -1.48 6.38
CA ALA A 225 -13.33 -0.89 7.48
C ALA A 225 -14.10 -0.94 8.81
N LYS A 226 -15.39 -0.55 8.80
CA LYS A 226 -16.26 -0.58 9.98
C LYS A 226 -16.42 -2.00 10.54
N ILE A 227 -16.70 -2.98 9.68
CA ILE A 227 -16.86 -4.38 10.11
C ILE A 227 -15.56 -4.91 10.71
N GLN A 228 -14.40 -4.63 10.10
CA GLN A 228 -13.11 -5.09 10.61
C GLN A 228 -12.75 -4.44 11.95
N LEU A 229 -12.97 -3.13 12.11
CA LEU A 229 -12.77 -2.40 13.37
C LEU A 229 -13.66 -2.96 14.48
N ALA A 230 -14.95 -3.20 14.19
CA ALA A 230 -15.90 -3.78 15.12
C ALA A 230 -15.50 -5.20 15.54
N ALA A 231 -15.06 -6.04 14.59
CA ALA A 231 -14.58 -7.39 14.87
C ALA A 231 -13.31 -7.40 15.73
N LEU A 232 -12.42 -6.41 15.56
CA LEU A 232 -11.23 -6.23 16.37
C LEU A 232 -11.53 -5.62 17.76
N GLY A 233 -12.66 -4.93 17.92
CA GLY A 233 -13.02 -4.20 19.14
C GLY A 233 -12.23 -2.91 19.33
N VAL A 234 -11.86 -2.24 18.23
CA VAL A 234 -11.05 -1.01 18.22
C VAL A 234 -11.81 0.09 17.47
N GLU A 235 -11.81 1.31 18.03
CA GLU A 235 -12.34 2.49 17.35
C GLU A 235 -11.40 2.97 16.25
N ALA A 236 -11.95 3.64 15.24
CA ALA A 236 -11.16 4.26 14.18
C ALA A 236 -10.14 5.25 14.77
N GLY A 237 -8.89 5.08 14.34
CA GLY A 237 -7.82 6.03 14.60
C GLY A 237 -8.00 7.32 13.80
N ASP A 238 -6.99 8.17 13.85
CA ASP A 238 -6.99 9.49 13.23
C ASP A 238 -5.92 9.58 12.13
N VAL A 239 -6.19 10.38 11.11
CA VAL A 239 -5.28 10.69 10.01
C VAL A 239 -5.20 12.20 9.82
N ILE A 240 -3.99 12.68 9.54
CA ILE A 240 -3.69 14.10 9.36
C ILE A 240 -3.43 14.35 7.87
N PHE A 241 -4.23 15.21 7.25
CA PHE A 241 -3.98 15.70 5.90
C PHE A 241 -3.05 16.91 6.00
N VAL A 242 -1.79 16.74 5.62
CA VAL A 242 -0.76 17.76 5.83
C VAL A 242 -0.87 18.83 4.74
N LYS A 243 -0.86 20.09 5.16
CA LYS A 243 -0.57 21.22 4.25
C LYS A 243 0.92 21.22 3.98
N ASP A 244 1.32 20.79 2.80
CA ASP A 244 2.71 20.90 2.39
C ASP A 244 2.96 22.32 1.88
N ASN A 245 3.57 23.15 2.73
CA ASN A 245 4.05 24.45 2.29
C ASN A 245 5.37 24.17 1.56
N ASN A 246 5.34 24.28 0.23
CA ASN A 246 6.54 24.24 -0.61
C ASN A 246 7.44 25.45 -0.30
N ASP A 247 8.24 25.35 0.76
CA ASP A 247 9.36 26.24 1.09
C ASP A 247 10.70 25.56 0.76
#